data_AF-A0A9P7JDT3-F1
#
_entry.id   AF-A0A9P7JDT3-F1
#
_cell.length_a   1.000
_cell.length_b   1.000
_cell.length_c   1.000
_cell.angle_alpha   90.00
_cell.angle_beta   90.00
_cell.angle_gamma   90.00
#
_symmetry.space_group_name_H-M   'P 1'
#
loop_
_entity.id
_entity.type
_entity.pdbx_description
1 polymer ?
#
loop_
_entity_poly.entity_id
_entity_poly.type
_entity_poly.pdbx_seq_one_letter_code
_entity_poly.pdbx_strand_id
1 'polypeptide(L)'
;MGHTLRATTLVHLPPELLYLILSPLDAYDLVRVRQTCKALKVMIDNSEMLQYVIDLSYFQMIPMGTSEMDVPPATCRKRLRQHDAAWQRFEYKQKCTLPSMMLGPIFEFLGGVYGSAGEGCIHFTRLPSATDSNDLHCWSHPVDATTSVDFTFCAAQDLLVVVAYSPDPRTHAYDIHLRSLTTNDVHTDAAQPILKALDKDIIDREIIQSTSPVSVQIMGNYISMLLWGVVVNEGMVGDYMQMWFILWFHNGINDCSFIAEDKFLVLDSRGTVEIYHVADKSKPPQCTAKFFLPSLMNHVSYTEAFAGENIIPGSMPPYSRKSYQPSCSFHPSTNDQLIAIHVSVTGTMDTNTFDIHRYSFFILRSAILELESLFARTYGQPTLNGPKLLWSTWGPQHTTWFRVQRNEDWQSSLYGFRVVEPISDPFEVSRESRRLRIRDFNPHIARNYHAQDKLDWRGRLVEGELTSTISCPFTEPLGSALPYREIVSEGLFDVDDTLMDESRILLLKKDEFEELQQIDVLVF
;
A
#
# COMPACT_ATOMS: atom_id res chain seq x y z
N MET A 1 -6.36 -63.62 -24.68
CA MET A 1 -6.40 -63.24 -23.25
C MET A 1 -6.12 -61.75 -23.18
N GLY A 2 -7.16 -60.92 -23.04
CA GLY A 2 -7.02 -59.47 -22.95
C GLY A 2 -7.02 -59.04 -21.50
N HIS A 3 -5.90 -58.51 -21.00
CA HIS A 3 -5.85 -57.82 -19.72
C HIS A 3 -6.55 -56.46 -19.87
N THR A 4 -7.79 -56.36 -19.41
CA THR A 4 -8.46 -55.09 -19.17
C THR A 4 -7.78 -54.43 -17.97
N LEU A 5 -6.95 -53.42 -18.22
CA LEU A 5 -6.47 -52.49 -17.19
C LEU A 5 -7.71 -51.86 -16.53
N ARG A 6 -8.05 -52.31 -15.31
CA ARG A 6 -9.03 -51.62 -14.48
C ARG A 6 -8.40 -50.29 -14.09
N ALA A 7 -8.98 -49.19 -14.56
CA ALA A 7 -8.59 -47.86 -14.13
C ALA A 7 -8.71 -47.78 -12.60
N THR A 8 -7.59 -47.56 -11.92
CA THR A 8 -7.56 -47.34 -10.48
C THR A 8 -8.19 -45.97 -10.23
N THR A 9 -9.37 -45.93 -9.62
CA THR A 9 -10.03 -44.68 -9.27
C THR A 9 -9.20 -43.94 -8.21
N LEU A 10 -8.92 -42.66 -8.41
CA LEU A 10 -8.11 -41.82 -7.51
C LEU A 10 -8.50 -41.98 -6.03
N VAL A 11 -9.80 -42.08 -5.73
CA VAL A 11 -10.38 -42.21 -4.38
C VAL A 11 -10.06 -43.53 -3.66
N HIS A 12 -9.45 -44.51 -4.33
CA HIS A 12 -9.00 -45.76 -3.72
C HIS A 12 -7.57 -45.68 -3.18
N LEU A 13 -6.87 -44.57 -3.41
CA LEU A 13 -5.58 -44.33 -2.81
C LEU A 13 -5.72 -44.07 -1.29
N PRO A 14 -4.74 -44.48 -0.47
CA PRO A 14 -4.66 -44.08 0.93
C PRO A 14 -4.74 -42.56 1.11
N PRO A 15 -5.32 -42.07 2.22
CA PRO A 15 -5.44 -40.64 2.51
C PRO A 15 -4.11 -39.88 2.44
N GLU A 16 -3.00 -40.51 2.80
CA GLU A 16 -1.65 -39.93 2.77
C GLU A 16 -1.20 -39.64 1.33
N LEU A 17 -1.51 -40.54 0.39
CA LEU A 17 -1.20 -40.34 -1.03
C LEU A 17 -2.12 -39.29 -1.65
N LEU A 18 -3.41 -39.30 -1.29
CA LEU A 18 -4.34 -38.26 -1.71
C LEU A 18 -3.88 -36.89 -1.22
N TYR A 19 -3.41 -36.80 0.02
CA TYR A 19 -2.85 -35.57 0.56
C TYR A 19 -1.61 -35.11 -0.23
N LEU A 20 -0.67 -36.00 -0.52
CA LEU A 20 0.51 -35.65 -1.34
C LEU A 20 0.17 -35.22 -2.77
N ILE A 21 -0.93 -35.72 -3.33
CA ILE A 21 -1.43 -35.31 -4.65
C ILE A 21 -2.09 -33.93 -4.60
N LEU A 22 -2.74 -33.59 -3.49
CA LEU A 22 -3.56 -32.39 -3.37
C LEU A 22 -2.81 -31.23 -2.71
N SER A 23 -1.77 -31.50 -1.94
CA SER A 23 -0.92 -30.47 -1.30
C SER A 23 -0.28 -29.47 -2.28
N PRO A 24 0.05 -29.82 -3.54
CA PRO A 24 0.62 -28.85 -4.49
C PRO A 24 -0.45 -27.97 -5.17
N LEU A 25 -1.74 -28.25 -4.98
CA LEU A 25 -2.81 -27.50 -5.62
C LEU A 25 -3.06 -26.17 -4.92
N ASP A 26 -3.43 -25.16 -5.72
CA ASP A 26 -3.89 -23.89 -5.17
C ASP A 26 -5.30 -24.01 -4.57
N ALA A 27 -5.73 -22.96 -3.87
CA ALA A 27 -7.04 -22.94 -3.23
C ALA A 27 -8.20 -23.10 -4.22
N TYR A 28 -8.09 -22.57 -5.44
CA TYR A 28 -9.15 -22.66 -6.45
C TYR A 28 -9.31 -24.09 -6.94
N ASP A 29 -8.21 -24.76 -7.24
CA ASP A 29 -8.20 -26.16 -7.65
C ASP A 29 -8.62 -27.08 -6.51
N LEU A 30 -8.22 -26.80 -5.26
CA LEU A 30 -8.74 -27.52 -4.09
C LEU A 30 -10.26 -27.38 -3.98
N VAL A 31 -10.81 -26.18 -4.13
CA VAL A 31 -12.27 -25.96 -4.10
C VAL A 31 -12.97 -26.68 -5.26
N ARG A 32 -12.37 -26.72 -6.45
CA ARG A 32 -12.90 -27.50 -7.59
C ARG A 32 -12.88 -29.00 -7.30
N VAL A 33 -11.76 -29.53 -6.80
CA VAL A 33 -11.62 -30.94 -6.41
C VAL A 33 -12.66 -31.30 -5.34
N ARG A 34 -12.88 -30.42 -4.36
CA ARG A 34 -13.89 -30.59 -3.30
C ARG A 34 -15.31 -30.74 -3.86
N GLN A 35 -15.60 -30.21 -5.04
CA GLN A 35 -16.92 -30.32 -5.68
C GLN A 35 -17.10 -31.60 -6.52
N THR A 36 -16.04 -32.38 -6.76
CA THR A 36 -16.10 -33.55 -7.67
C THR A 36 -16.78 -34.77 -7.06
N CYS A 37 -16.45 -35.13 -5.81
CA CYS A 37 -17.07 -36.28 -5.14
C CYS A 37 -17.03 -36.16 -3.61
N LYS A 38 -17.89 -36.92 -2.93
CA LYS A 38 -18.00 -36.91 -1.46
C LYS A 38 -16.70 -37.33 -0.75
N ALA A 39 -15.95 -38.28 -1.31
CA ALA A 39 -14.70 -38.76 -0.70
C ALA A 39 -13.61 -37.67 -0.68
N LEU A 40 -13.40 -37.01 -1.82
CA LEU A 40 -12.44 -35.90 -1.94
C LEU A 40 -12.90 -34.69 -1.12
N LYS A 41 -14.21 -34.41 -1.09
CA LYS A 41 -14.79 -33.40 -0.20
C LYS A 41 -14.43 -33.65 1.26
N VAL A 42 -14.69 -34.85 1.77
CA VAL A 42 -14.41 -35.21 3.18
C VAL A 42 -12.91 -35.12 3.48
N MET A 43 -12.05 -35.56 2.56
CA MET A 43 -10.60 -35.48 2.76
C MET A 43 -10.13 -34.01 2.84
N ILE A 44 -10.62 -33.14 1.94
CA ILE A 44 -10.30 -31.71 1.96
C ILE A 44 -10.86 -31.04 3.21
N ASP A 45 -12.10 -31.35 3.59
CA ASP A 45 -12.79 -30.76 4.76
C ASP A 45 -12.13 -31.19 6.08
N ASN A 46 -11.55 -32.39 6.16
CA ASN A 46 -10.90 -32.91 7.37
C ASN A 46 -9.40 -32.60 7.46
N SER A 47 -8.78 -32.10 6.40
CA SER A 47 -7.36 -31.74 6.40
C SER A 47 -7.16 -30.29 6.79
N GLU A 48 -6.65 -30.04 8.00
CA GLU A 48 -6.39 -28.68 8.49
C GLU A 48 -5.43 -27.90 7.58
N MET A 49 -4.45 -28.57 6.97
CA MET A 49 -3.52 -27.91 6.04
C MET A 49 -4.21 -27.49 4.74
N LEU A 50 -5.04 -28.36 4.15
CA LEU A 50 -5.76 -28.02 2.91
C LEU A 50 -6.82 -26.94 3.18
N GLN A 51 -7.49 -27.01 4.33
CA GLN A 51 -8.39 -25.94 4.79
C GLN A 51 -7.63 -24.64 5.05
N TYR A 52 -6.41 -24.70 5.59
CA TYR A 52 -5.59 -23.51 5.83
C TYR A 52 -5.20 -22.83 4.51
N VAL A 53 -4.82 -23.58 3.48
CA VAL A 53 -4.57 -23.04 2.12
C VAL A 53 -5.81 -22.35 1.55
N ILE A 54 -7.00 -22.96 1.73
CA ILE A 54 -8.27 -22.37 1.29
C ILE A 54 -8.57 -21.08 2.08
N ASP A 55 -8.40 -21.10 3.41
CA ASP A 55 -8.66 -19.95 4.27
C ASP A 55 -7.71 -18.77 3.94
N LEU A 56 -6.42 -19.06 3.73
CA LEU A 56 -5.43 -18.07 3.28
C LEU A 56 -5.88 -17.37 1.99
N SER A 57 -6.24 -18.15 0.96
CA SER A 57 -6.75 -17.58 -0.29
C SER A 57 -8.06 -16.81 -0.10
N TYR A 58 -8.97 -17.32 0.72
CA TYR A 58 -10.24 -16.66 1.01
C TYR A 58 -10.04 -15.27 1.65
N PHE A 59 -9.11 -15.16 2.59
CA PHE A 59 -8.78 -13.90 3.26
C PHE A 59 -7.74 -13.05 2.52
N GLN A 60 -7.33 -13.46 1.31
CA GLN A 60 -6.29 -12.79 0.52
C GLN A 60 -4.97 -12.65 1.30
N MET A 61 -4.57 -13.71 1.99
CA MET A 61 -3.34 -13.80 2.79
C MET A 61 -2.43 -14.91 2.28
N ILE A 62 -1.13 -14.80 2.60
CA ILE A 62 -0.12 -15.83 2.38
C ILE A 62 0.68 -16.08 3.67
N PRO A 63 1.20 -17.30 3.87
CA PRO A 63 1.94 -17.65 5.08
C PRO A 63 3.28 -16.91 5.12
N MET A 64 3.71 -16.50 6.31
CA MET A 64 5.06 -15.96 6.53
C MET A 64 6.06 -17.12 6.57
N GLY A 65 7.10 -17.10 5.72
CA GLY A 65 7.97 -18.24 5.42
C GLY A 65 8.61 -18.94 6.64
N THR A 66 9.08 -20.18 6.41
CA THR A 66 9.81 -21.19 7.25
C THR A 66 9.52 -21.31 8.76
N SER A 67 9.28 -20.23 9.51
CA SER A 67 8.92 -20.25 10.93
C SER A 67 7.54 -20.86 11.21
N GLU A 68 6.65 -20.93 10.23
CA GLU A 68 5.36 -21.63 10.36
C GLU A 68 5.48 -23.16 10.28
N MET A 69 6.62 -23.71 9.83
CA MET A 69 6.82 -25.16 9.76
C MET A 69 6.74 -25.82 11.15
N ASP A 70 7.01 -25.07 12.21
CA ASP A 70 6.97 -25.54 13.61
C ASP A 70 5.61 -25.34 14.28
N VAL A 71 4.67 -24.62 13.65
CA VAL A 71 3.34 -24.36 14.19
C VAL A 71 2.31 -25.29 13.53
N PRO A 72 1.51 -26.05 14.30
CA PRO A 72 0.49 -26.91 13.71
C PRO A 72 -0.49 -26.13 12.81
N PRO A 73 -0.84 -26.62 11.60
CA PRO A 73 -1.75 -25.92 10.69
C PRO A 73 -3.09 -25.53 11.31
N ALA A 74 -3.61 -26.34 12.24
CA ALA A 74 -4.83 -26.03 13.00
C ALA A 74 -4.70 -24.74 13.81
N THR A 75 -3.53 -24.47 14.38
CA THR A 75 -3.22 -23.26 15.13
C THR A 75 -3.10 -22.06 14.21
N CYS A 76 -2.40 -22.19 13.08
CA CYS A 76 -2.29 -21.12 12.07
C CYS A 76 -3.66 -20.74 11.53
N ARG A 77 -4.48 -21.73 11.19
CA ARG A 77 -5.85 -21.54 10.73
C ARG A 77 -6.73 -20.86 11.78
N LYS A 78 -6.64 -21.27 13.05
CA LYS A 78 -7.35 -20.63 14.16
C LYS A 78 -6.94 -19.16 14.30
N ARG A 79 -5.64 -18.86 14.26
CA ARG A 79 -5.11 -17.48 14.33
C ARG A 79 -5.62 -16.61 13.20
N LEU A 80 -5.57 -17.12 11.96
CA LEU A 80 -6.05 -16.40 10.77
C LEU A 80 -7.54 -16.05 10.89
N ARG A 81 -8.38 -17.02 11.27
CA ARG A 81 -9.82 -16.77 11.44
C ARG A 81 -10.14 -15.84 12.61
N GLN A 82 -9.40 -15.94 13.71
CA GLN A 82 -9.56 -15.03 14.85
C GLN A 82 -9.15 -13.61 14.50
N HIS A 83 -8.05 -13.46 13.76
CA HIS A 83 -7.59 -12.17 13.25
C HIS A 83 -8.65 -11.55 12.35
N ASP A 84 -9.12 -12.28 11.33
CA ASP A 84 -10.16 -11.76 10.45
C ASP A 84 -11.42 -11.41 11.23
N ALA A 85 -11.90 -12.29 12.12
CA ALA A 85 -13.06 -12.03 12.97
C ALA A 85 -12.93 -10.75 13.83
N ALA A 86 -11.73 -10.44 14.34
CA ALA A 86 -11.48 -9.21 15.10
C ALA A 86 -11.69 -7.96 14.25
N TRP A 87 -11.11 -7.93 13.03
CA TRP A 87 -11.34 -6.85 12.06
C TRP A 87 -12.81 -6.75 11.65
N GLN A 88 -13.45 -7.91 11.45
CA GLN A 88 -14.86 -8.02 11.10
C GLN A 88 -15.81 -7.47 12.17
N ARG A 89 -15.42 -7.49 13.44
CA ARG A 89 -16.24 -7.04 14.57
C ARG A 89 -15.79 -5.68 15.12
N PHE A 90 -14.70 -5.12 14.59
CA PHE A 90 -14.03 -3.98 15.20
C PHE A 90 -13.64 -4.26 16.67
N GLU A 91 -13.03 -5.43 16.92
CA GLU A 91 -12.63 -5.87 18.26
C GLU A 91 -11.11 -5.82 18.41
N TYR A 92 -10.58 -4.67 18.86
CA TYR A 92 -9.18 -4.56 19.25
C TYR A 92 -8.97 -5.09 20.68
N LYS A 93 -7.83 -5.73 20.92
CA LYS A 93 -7.48 -6.34 22.22
C LYS A 93 -6.76 -5.37 23.15
N GLN A 94 -6.01 -4.45 22.58
CA GLN A 94 -5.17 -3.52 23.33
C GLN A 94 -5.16 -2.14 22.68
N LYS A 95 -5.07 -1.12 23.53
CA LYS A 95 -4.77 0.26 23.15
C LYS A 95 -3.51 0.70 23.90
N CYS A 96 -2.53 1.28 23.20
CA CYS A 96 -1.37 1.94 23.83
C CYS A 96 -1.11 3.30 23.18
N THR A 97 -0.39 4.17 23.88
CA THR A 97 -0.03 5.51 23.39
C THR A 97 1.48 5.58 23.21
N LEU A 98 1.94 6.15 22.09
CA LEU A 98 3.37 6.30 21.84
C LEU A 98 3.98 7.45 22.67
N PRO A 99 5.27 7.36 23.04
CA PRO A 99 5.95 8.42 23.77
C PRO A 99 6.04 9.73 22.98
N SER A 100 6.10 10.88 23.66
CA SER A 100 6.12 12.21 23.02
C SER A 100 7.32 12.46 22.11
N MET A 101 8.46 11.81 22.35
CA MET A 101 9.63 11.86 21.46
C MET A 101 9.36 11.25 20.06
N MET A 102 8.26 10.51 19.89
CA MET A 102 7.85 9.93 18.61
C MET A 102 7.01 10.91 17.77
N LEU A 103 6.84 12.16 18.18
CA LEU A 103 5.95 13.11 17.52
C LEU A 103 6.71 14.04 16.55
N GLY A 104 7.75 13.49 15.89
CA GLY A 104 8.56 14.23 14.94
C GLY A 104 7.78 14.62 13.68
N PRO A 105 8.14 15.74 13.01
CA PRO A 105 7.42 16.24 11.83
C PRO A 105 7.58 15.35 10.58
N ILE A 106 8.66 14.59 10.49
CA ILE A 106 8.87 13.59 9.44
C ILE A 106 8.76 12.24 10.10
N PHE A 107 7.78 11.44 9.69
CA PHE A 107 7.55 10.12 10.21
C PHE A 107 7.19 9.13 9.12
N GLU A 108 7.45 7.86 9.38
CA GLU A 108 7.11 6.77 8.49
C GLU A 108 6.67 5.56 9.32
N PHE A 109 5.67 4.83 8.81
CA PHE A 109 5.14 3.64 9.46
C PHE A 109 5.15 2.45 8.50
N LEU A 110 6.11 1.53 8.69
CA LEU A 110 6.30 0.38 7.82
C LEU A 110 6.65 -0.88 8.61
N GLY A 111 6.03 -2.01 8.26
CA GLY A 111 6.38 -3.32 8.80
C GLY A 111 6.26 -3.44 10.32
N GLY A 112 5.35 -2.69 10.94
CA GLY A 112 5.15 -2.67 12.38
C GLY A 112 6.17 -1.89 13.20
N VAL A 113 7.00 -1.10 12.53
CA VAL A 113 7.89 -0.13 13.15
C VAL A 113 7.41 1.26 12.77
N TYR A 114 7.32 2.13 13.77
CA TYR A 114 7.09 3.55 13.58
C TYR A 114 8.43 4.28 13.72
N GLY A 115 8.79 5.09 12.74
CA GLY A 115 9.99 5.93 12.75
C GLY A 115 9.62 7.40 12.70
N SER A 116 10.32 8.25 13.44
CA SER A 116 10.15 9.70 13.40
C SER A 116 11.50 10.42 13.55
N ALA A 117 11.75 11.41 12.71
CA ALA A 117 12.92 12.28 12.83
C ALA A 117 12.60 13.51 13.70
N GLY A 118 13.47 13.80 14.66
CA GLY A 118 13.33 14.94 15.57
C GLY A 118 14.60 15.15 16.41
N GLU A 119 14.88 16.40 16.79
CA GLU A 119 15.97 16.73 17.73
C GLU A 119 17.38 16.19 17.34
N GLY A 120 17.65 16.05 16.02
CA GLY A 120 18.92 15.50 15.52
C GLY A 120 19.07 13.99 15.69
N CYS A 121 17.97 13.28 15.92
CA CYS A 121 17.90 11.83 15.90
C CYS A 121 16.76 11.36 15.00
N ILE A 122 16.87 10.12 14.51
CA ILE A 122 15.72 9.37 14.03
C ILE A 122 15.40 8.35 15.12
N HIS A 123 14.19 8.45 15.66
CA HIS A 123 13.70 7.55 16.67
C HIS A 123 12.81 6.48 16.04
N PHE A 124 12.90 5.27 16.56
CA PHE A 124 12.13 4.13 16.11
C PHE A 124 11.46 3.45 17.28
N THR A 125 10.25 2.97 17.06
CA THR A 125 9.50 2.15 18.01
C THR A 125 8.91 0.95 17.30
N ARG A 126 9.20 -0.25 17.80
CA ARG A 126 8.47 -1.45 17.43
C ARG A 126 7.09 -1.39 18.10
N LEU A 127 6.04 -1.40 17.28
CA LEU A 127 4.67 -1.39 17.78
C LEU A 127 4.28 -2.77 18.34
N PRO A 128 3.46 -2.82 19.40
CA PRO A 128 3.05 -4.07 20.03
C PRO A 128 2.20 -4.91 19.09
N SER A 129 2.31 -6.23 19.21
CA SER A 129 1.38 -7.19 18.62
C SER A 129 0.45 -7.78 19.69
N ALA A 130 -0.64 -8.42 19.27
CA ALA A 130 -1.64 -9.00 20.18
C ALA A 130 -1.09 -10.04 21.19
N THR A 131 0.14 -10.53 20.98
CA THR A 131 0.81 -11.52 21.83
C THR A 131 1.99 -10.94 22.62
N ASP A 132 2.40 -9.70 22.35
CA ASP A 132 3.55 -9.08 23.00
C ASP A 132 3.17 -8.50 24.37
N SER A 133 4.16 -8.35 25.25
CA SER A 133 4.03 -7.55 26.47
C SER A 133 3.83 -6.06 26.13
N ASN A 134 3.22 -5.30 27.05
CA ASN A 134 3.00 -3.85 26.86
C ASN A 134 4.27 -3.00 26.76
N ASP A 135 5.45 -3.59 26.88
CA ASP A 135 6.73 -2.88 26.82
C ASP A 135 7.05 -2.48 25.38
N LEU A 136 7.04 -1.17 25.12
CA LEU A 136 7.46 -0.60 23.83
C LEU A 136 8.99 -0.71 23.70
N HIS A 137 9.44 -1.33 22.61
CA HIS A 137 10.86 -1.36 22.28
C HIS A 137 11.21 -0.16 21.41
N CYS A 138 11.90 0.81 22.01
CA CYS A 138 12.33 2.04 21.35
C CYS A 138 13.86 2.07 21.21
N TRP A 139 14.34 2.60 20.08
CA TRP A 139 15.75 2.91 19.85
C TRP A 139 15.87 4.16 19.00
N SER A 140 17.07 4.74 18.91
CA SER A 140 17.28 5.96 18.13
C SER A 140 18.69 6.03 17.57
N HIS A 141 18.80 6.68 16.42
CA HIS A 141 20.05 6.87 15.70
C HIS A 141 20.34 8.35 15.48
N PRO A 142 21.54 8.84 15.83
CA PRO A 142 21.89 10.24 15.61
C PRO A 142 22.01 10.54 14.11
N VAL A 143 21.53 11.71 13.72
CA VAL A 143 21.64 12.26 12.36
C VAL A 143 22.05 13.73 12.41
N ASP A 144 22.71 14.19 11.36
CA ASP A 144 23.02 15.61 11.24
C ASP A 144 21.74 16.37 10.85
N ALA A 145 21.16 17.07 11.82
CA ALA A 145 19.95 17.87 11.63
C ALA A 145 20.11 18.99 10.59
N THR A 146 21.35 19.38 10.26
CA THR A 146 21.60 20.48 9.30
C THR A 146 21.63 20.00 7.86
N THR A 147 21.93 18.72 7.63
CA THR A 147 22.06 18.14 6.28
C THR A 147 21.00 17.11 5.95
N SER A 148 20.38 16.47 6.95
CA SER A 148 19.34 15.46 6.75
C SER A 148 18.11 16.07 6.10
N VAL A 149 17.64 15.45 5.03
CA VAL A 149 16.49 15.91 4.24
C VAL A 149 15.28 15.02 4.48
N ASP A 150 15.47 13.71 4.35
CA ASP A 150 14.40 12.71 4.43
C ASP A 150 14.97 11.34 4.85
N PHE A 151 14.13 10.41 5.27
CA PHE A 151 14.52 9.04 5.58
C PHE A 151 13.40 8.05 5.23
N THR A 152 13.80 6.82 4.93
CA THR A 152 12.87 5.68 4.84
C THR A 152 13.53 4.42 5.40
N PHE A 153 12.75 3.41 5.78
CA PHE A 153 13.30 2.15 6.27
C PHE A 153 12.52 0.89 5.87
N CYS A 154 13.23 -0.24 5.88
CA CYS A 154 12.66 -1.56 5.65
C CYS A 154 13.06 -2.51 6.79
N ALA A 155 12.15 -2.71 7.74
CA ALA A 155 12.39 -3.59 8.90
C ALA A 155 12.65 -5.06 8.50
N ALA A 156 12.15 -5.48 7.33
CA ALA A 156 12.40 -6.79 6.73
C ALA A 156 13.88 -7.03 6.41
N GLN A 157 14.51 -6.02 5.81
CA GLN A 157 15.89 -6.05 5.35
C GLN A 157 16.87 -5.58 6.43
N ASP A 158 16.37 -5.02 7.54
CA ASP A 158 17.20 -4.27 8.50
C ASP A 158 17.87 -3.07 7.84
N LEU A 159 17.19 -2.43 6.89
CA LEU A 159 17.71 -1.32 6.10
C LEU A 159 17.11 0.00 6.56
N LEU A 160 17.97 0.97 6.84
CA LEU A 160 17.64 2.37 7.05
C LEU A 160 18.33 3.19 5.96
N VAL A 161 17.54 3.96 5.23
CA VAL A 161 18.00 4.88 4.18
C VAL A 161 17.85 6.30 4.71
N VAL A 162 18.94 7.05 4.76
CA VAL A 162 18.93 8.46 5.17
C VAL A 162 19.43 9.31 4.00
N VAL A 163 18.65 10.28 3.58
CA VAL A 163 19.00 11.23 2.52
C VAL A 163 19.53 12.50 3.15
N ALA A 164 20.72 12.92 2.73
CA ALA A 164 21.35 14.15 3.19
C ALA A 164 21.87 14.98 2.01
N TYR A 165 21.99 16.30 2.21
CA TYR A 165 22.70 17.15 1.26
C TYR A 165 24.16 16.74 1.11
N SER A 166 24.65 16.76 -0.13
CA SER A 166 26.05 16.44 -0.40
C SER A 166 27.00 17.45 0.26
N PRO A 167 28.07 17.00 0.92
CA PRO A 167 29.12 17.89 1.43
C PRO A 167 29.95 18.51 0.29
N ASP A 168 29.96 17.90 -0.89
CA ASP A 168 30.56 18.44 -2.11
C ASP A 168 29.49 18.66 -3.18
N PRO A 169 28.74 19.79 -3.09
CA PRO A 169 27.66 20.08 -4.02
C PRO A 169 28.14 20.32 -5.45
N ARG A 170 29.45 20.26 -5.75
CA ARG A 170 29.97 20.40 -7.11
C ARG A 170 29.91 19.12 -7.93
N THR A 171 29.80 17.96 -7.29
CA THR A 171 29.79 16.67 -7.99
C THR A 171 28.40 16.05 -8.02
N HIS A 172 27.64 16.15 -6.94
CA HIS A 172 26.29 15.59 -6.83
C HIS A 172 25.48 16.39 -5.82
N ALA A 173 24.15 16.22 -5.81
CA ALA A 173 23.28 17.01 -4.93
C ALA A 173 23.01 16.35 -3.58
N TYR A 174 22.87 15.02 -3.55
CA TYR A 174 22.46 14.29 -2.34
C TYR A 174 23.28 13.02 -2.12
N ASP A 175 23.57 12.75 -0.86
CA ASP A 175 24.11 11.49 -0.38
C ASP A 175 22.97 10.63 0.21
N ILE A 176 22.83 9.40 -0.30
CA ILE A 176 21.89 8.40 0.21
C ILE A 176 22.69 7.40 1.04
N HIS A 177 22.58 7.50 2.37
CA HIS A 177 23.27 6.61 3.30
C HIS A 177 22.50 5.31 3.49
N LEU A 178 23.17 4.17 3.33
CA LEU A 178 22.61 2.84 3.54
C LEU A 178 23.12 2.25 4.86
N ARG A 179 22.26 2.23 5.87
CA ARG A 179 22.60 1.83 7.24
C ARG A 179 21.74 0.67 7.70
N SER A 180 22.20 -0.04 8.73
CA SER A 180 21.38 -1.01 9.44
C SER A 180 20.34 -0.29 10.29
N LEU A 181 19.07 -0.69 10.17
CA LEU A 181 17.97 -0.13 10.97
C LEU A 181 18.17 -0.37 12.47
N THR A 182 18.77 -1.50 12.85
CA THR A 182 19.01 -1.83 14.27
C THR A 182 20.30 -1.29 14.83
N THR A 183 21.40 -1.36 14.08
CA THR A 183 22.74 -1.05 14.61
C THR A 183 23.27 0.32 14.19
N ASN A 184 22.67 0.95 13.18
CA ASN A 184 23.17 2.16 12.51
C ASN A 184 24.53 1.99 11.79
N ASP A 185 25.10 0.80 11.80
CA ASP A 185 26.32 0.49 11.05
C ASP A 185 26.03 0.48 9.54
N VAL A 186 27.07 0.45 8.71
CA VAL A 186 26.91 0.27 7.26
C VAL A 186 26.13 -1.01 6.98
N HIS A 187 25.11 -0.93 6.14
CA HIS A 187 24.29 -2.10 5.81
C HIS A 187 25.14 -3.19 5.14
N THR A 188 25.05 -4.43 5.63
CA THR A 188 25.96 -5.53 5.22
C THR A 188 25.85 -5.88 3.75
N ASP A 189 24.65 -5.74 3.19
CA ASP A 189 24.36 -6.12 1.80
C ASP A 189 24.57 -4.95 0.83
N ALA A 190 24.90 -3.76 1.34
CA ALA A 190 25.15 -2.60 0.52
C ALA A 190 26.54 -2.70 -0.13
N ALA A 191 26.57 -2.71 -1.47
CA ALA A 191 27.83 -2.69 -2.22
C ALA A 191 28.63 -1.40 -1.97
N GLN A 192 27.94 -0.30 -1.66
CA GLN A 192 28.53 0.98 -1.25
C GLN A 192 27.73 1.55 -0.08
N PRO A 193 28.39 2.13 0.94
CA PRO A 193 27.71 2.68 2.12
C PRO A 193 26.89 3.95 1.80
N ILE A 194 27.27 4.67 0.75
CA ILE A 194 26.67 5.93 0.33
C ILE A 194 26.49 5.88 -1.18
N LEU A 195 25.26 6.08 -1.64
CA LEU A 195 24.95 6.27 -3.06
C LEU A 195 24.87 7.77 -3.34
N LYS A 196 25.55 8.22 -4.39
CA LYS A 196 25.53 9.61 -4.83
C LYS A 196 24.37 9.81 -5.81
N ALA A 197 23.46 10.73 -5.49
CA ALA A 197 22.28 11.00 -6.30
C ALA A 197 22.36 12.36 -7.00
N LEU A 198 21.83 12.40 -8.24
CA LEU A 198 21.89 13.53 -9.15
C LEU A 198 23.32 14.00 -9.43
N ASP A 199 24.05 13.20 -10.19
CA ASP A 199 25.38 13.59 -10.70
C ASP A 199 25.25 14.83 -11.60
N LYS A 200 26.06 15.85 -11.31
CA LYS A 200 26.09 17.10 -12.07
C LYS A 200 26.66 16.94 -13.48
N ASP A 201 27.32 15.84 -13.78
CA ASP A 201 27.74 15.53 -15.16
C ASP A 201 26.56 15.00 -16.00
N ILE A 202 25.54 14.41 -15.36
CA ILE A 202 24.34 13.86 -16.04
C ILE A 202 23.29 14.95 -16.25
N ILE A 203 23.14 15.82 -15.25
CA ILE A 203 22.35 17.04 -15.35
C ILE A 203 23.32 18.11 -15.82
N ASP A 204 23.50 18.28 -17.14
CA ASP A 204 24.52 19.07 -17.90
C ASP A 204 24.70 20.57 -17.51
N ARG A 205 24.43 20.94 -16.25
CA ARG A 205 23.89 22.22 -15.83
C ARG A 205 24.05 22.42 -14.31
N GLU A 206 24.46 23.62 -13.88
CA GLU A 206 24.59 23.97 -12.46
C GLU A 206 23.20 23.92 -11.79
N ILE A 207 22.98 22.95 -10.88
CA ILE A 207 21.81 22.97 -10.00
C ILE A 207 21.87 24.25 -9.17
N ILE A 208 20.90 25.15 -9.39
CA ILE A 208 20.89 26.51 -8.81
C ILE A 208 20.34 26.48 -7.38
N GLN A 209 19.41 25.55 -7.08
CA GLN A 209 18.79 25.37 -5.76
C GLN A 209 18.52 23.88 -5.49
N SER A 210 18.91 23.39 -4.30
CA SER A 210 18.68 22.00 -3.85
C SER A 210 17.57 21.88 -2.81
N THR A 211 16.83 22.94 -2.50
CA THR A 211 15.80 22.94 -1.44
C THR A 211 14.46 22.35 -1.89
N SER A 212 14.44 21.65 -3.02
CA SER A 212 13.28 20.93 -3.51
C SER A 212 12.85 19.85 -2.51
N PRO A 213 11.54 19.63 -2.32
CA PRO A 213 11.07 18.45 -1.60
C PRO A 213 11.64 17.19 -2.26
N VAL A 214 11.96 16.21 -1.43
CA VAL A 214 12.44 14.90 -1.85
C VAL A 214 11.58 13.85 -1.17
N SER A 215 11.27 12.78 -1.89
CA SER A 215 10.73 11.56 -1.31
C SER A 215 11.63 10.39 -1.69
N VAL A 216 11.92 9.53 -0.71
CA VAL A 216 12.67 8.30 -0.91
C VAL A 216 11.81 7.08 -0.55
N GLN A 217 11.88 6.04 -1.38
CA GLN A 217 11.12 4.80 -1.17
C GLN A 217 12.02 3.57 -1.38
N ILE A 218 11.80 2.53 -0.58
CA ILE A 218 12.46 1.23 -0.72
C ILE A 218 11.52 0.25 -1.44
N MET A 219 12.02 -0.33 -2.52
CA MET A 219 11.27 -1.09 -3.52
C MET A 219 11.91 -2.46 -3.72
N GLY A 220 11.66 -3.39 -2.79
CA GLY A 220 12.36 -4.69 -2.81
C GLY A 220 13.88 -4.47 -2.73
N ASN A 221 14.59 -4.72 -3.84
CA ASN A 221 16.04 -4.52 -3.94
C ASN A 221 16.44 -3.17 -4.57
N TYR A 222 15.49 -2.25 -4.77
CA TYR A 222 15.73 -0.94 -5.38
C TYR A 222 15.42 0.18 -4.40
N ILE A 223 16.07 1.31 -4.63
CA ILE A 223 15.77 2.58 -3.95
C ILE A 223 15.38 3.55 -5.07
N SER A 224 14.23 4.19 -4.91
CA SER A 224 13.81 5.29 -5.77
C SER A 224 13.80 6.58 -4.96
N MET A 225 14.29 7.64 -5.59
CA MET A 225 14.26 8.99 -5.04
C MET A 225 13.55 9.90 -6.04
N LEU A 226 12.47 10.51 -5.60
CA LEU A 226 11.67 11.46 -6.37
C LEU A 226 12.03 12.89 -5.94
N LEU A 227 12.27 13.75 -6.92
CA LEU A 227 12.61 15.15 -6.70
C LEU A 227 11.71 16.04 -7.53
N TRP A 228 11.13 17.04 -6.87
CA TRP A 228 10.21 17.98 -7.49
C TRP A 228 10.82 19.35 -7.72
N GLY A 229 10.47 20.00 -8.83
CA GLY A 229 10.82 21.40 -9.05
C GLY A 229 12.33 21.66 -9.15
N VAL A 230 13.11 20.68 -9.59
CA VAL A 230 14.57 20.82 -9.70
C VAL A 230 14.87 21.83 -10.81
N VAL A 231 15.55 22.92 -10.44
CA VAL A 231 15.94 23.98 -11.37
C VAL A 231 17.30 23.66 -11.95
N VAL A 232 17.31 23.46 -13.26
CA VAL A 232 18.49 23.14 -14.06
C VAL A 232 18.78 24.35 -14.99
N ASN A 233 20.04 24.60 -15.41
CA ASN A 233 20.46 25.81 -16.20
C ASN A 233 19.42 26.27 -17.23
N GLU A 234 19.45 27.55 -17.58
CA GLU A 234 18.45 28.25 -18.43
C GLU A 234 17.07 28.40 -17.77
N GLY A 235 16.94 28.07 -16.47
CA GLY A 235 15.70 28.23 -15.72
C GLY A 235 14.64 27.16 -16.05
N MET A 236 15.05 26.03 -16.64
CA MET A 236 14.16 24.90 -16.84
C MET A 236 13.92 24.19 -15.52
N VAL A 237 12.66 24.16 -15.12
CA VAL A 237 12.18 23.41 -13.94
C VAL A 237 11.70 22.05 -14.42
N GLY A 238 12.18 20.99 -13.78
CA GLY A 238 11.77 19.64 -14.09
C GLY A 238 11.68 18.77 -12.85
N ASP A 239 10.83 17.76 -12.94
CA ASP A 239 10.73 16.73 -11.92
C ASP A 239 11.51 15.50 -12.37
N TYR A 240 12.27 14.91 -11.45
CA TYR A 240 13.20 13.82 -11.73
C TYR A 240 12.96 12.67 -10.78
N MET A 241 13.04 11.46 -11.32
CA MET A 241 13.10 10.25 -10.51
C MET A 241 14.46 9.59 -10.73
N GLN A 242 15.21 9.45 -9.64
CA GLN A 242 16.49 8.75 -9.61
C GLN A 242 16.24 7.32 -9.12
N MET A 243 16.59 6.36 -9.96
CA MET A 243 16.82 4.97 -9.62
C MET A 243 18.25 4.60 -10.01
N TRP A 244 18.50 3.41 -10.57
CA TRP A 244 19.74 3.13 -11.30
C TRP A 244 19.84 3.89 -12.64
N PHE A 245 18.73 4.48 -13.10
CA PHE A 245 18.69 5.51 -14.16
C PHE A 245 17.98 6.76 -13.66
N ILE A 246 18.23 7.88 -14.34
CA ILE A 246 17.48 9.12 -14.14
C ILE A 246 16.36 9.18 -15.18
N LEU A 247 15.13 9.33 -14.71
CA LEU A 247 13.96 9.62 -15.53
C LEU A 247 13.57 11.09 -15.37
N TRP A 248 13.34 11.77 -16.50
CA TRP A 248 12.87 13.15 -16.53
C TRP A 248 11.41 13.22 -16.98
N PHE A 249 10.59 13.91 -16.21
CA PHE A 249 9.16 14.08 -16.49
C PHE A 249 8.87 15.53 -16.92
N HIS A 250 8.83 15.75 -18.23
CA HIS A 250 8.52 17.08 -18.82
C HIS A 250 7.20 17.70 -18.34
N ASN A 251 6.25 16.86 -17.97
CA ASN A 251 4.89 17.26 -17.61
C ASN A 251 4.69 17.35 -16.09
N GLY A 252 5.77 17.17 -15.34
CA GLY A 252 5.77 16.97 -13.90
C GLY A 252 5.32 15.57 -13.50
N ILE A 253 5.69 15.20 -12.28
CA ILE A 253 5.28 13.97 -11.60
C ILE A 253 4.89 14.34 -10.18
N ASN A 254 3.73 13.90 -9.74
CA ASN A 254 3.29 14.12 -8.37
C ASN A 254 3.73 12.97 -7.47
N ASP A 255 3.71 11.74 -7.98
CA ASP A 255 4.05 10.55 -7.20
C ASP A 255 4.40 9.35 -8.08
N CYS A 256 5.09 8.38 -7.48
CA CYS A 256 5.43 7.08 -8.05
C CYS A 256 5.16 5.97 -7.02
N SER A 257 4.54 4.87 -7.46
CA SER A 257 4.35 3.70 -6.59
C SER A 257 4.49 2.39 -7.36
N PHE A 258 5.15 1.40 -6.78
CA PHE A 258 5.37 0.13 -7.47
C PHE A 258 4.16 -0.77 -7.36
N ILE A 259 3.82 -1.43 -8.46
CA ILE A 259 2.73 -2.39 -8.55
C ILE A 259 3.24 -3.81 -8.80
N ALA A 260 4.52 -3.96 -9.17
CA ALA A 260 5.24 -5.23 -9.24
C ALA A 260 6.75 -4.98 -9.10
N GLU A 261 7.56 -6.04 -8.96
CA GLU A 261 9.02 -5.93 -8.91
C GLU A 261 9.64 -5.25 -10.14
N ASP A 262 8.95 -5.33 -11.28
CA ASP A 262 9.36 -4.77 -12.56
C ASP A 262 8.43 -3.66 -13.07
N LYS A 263 7.39 -3.27 -12.32
CA LYS A 263 6.41 -2.27 -12.77
C LYS A 263 6.06 -1.25 -11.70
N PHE A 264 5.94 0.00 -12.13
CA PHE A 264 5.51 1.09 -11.28
C PHE A 264 4.52 2.01 -11.99
N LEU A 265 3.69 2.67 -11.18
CA LEU A 265 2.76 3.71 -11.57
C LEU A 265 3.41 5.06 -11.38
N VAL A 266 3.17 5.96 -12.32
CA VAL A 266 3.50 7.37 -12.23
C VAL A 266 2.22 8.17 -12.35
N LEU A 267 2.04 9.13 -11.46
CA LEU A 267 0.92 10.07 -11.48
C LEU A 267 1.42 11.44 -11.91
N ASP A 268 0.91 11.97 -13.02
CA ASP A 268 1.24 13.31 -13.51
C ASP A 268 0.31 14.38 -12.90
N SER A 269 0.80 15.62 -12.85
CA SER A 269 0.06 16.77 -12.32
C SER A 269 -1.19 17.16 -13.12
N ARG A 270 -1.41 16.55 -14.28
CA ARG A 270 -2.53 16.84 -15.19
C ARG A 270 -3.60 15.74 -15.14
N GLY A 271 -3.52 14.85 -14.17
CA GLY A 271 -4.45 13.75 -14.00
C GLY A 271 -4.26 12.63 -15.02
N THR A 272 -3.02 12.29 -15.32
CA THR A 272 -2.66 11.10 -16.08
C THR A 272 -2.03 10.10 -15.15
N VAL A 273 -2.40 8.83 -15.32
CA VAL A 273 -1.71 7.71 -14.72
C VAL A 273 -0.95 6.98 -15.82
N GLU A 274 0.33 6.73 -15.59
CA GLU A 274 1.21 6.03 -16.52
C GLU A 274 1.77 4.77 -15.86
N ILE A 275 1.86 3.67 -16.62
CA ILE A 275 2.53 2.45 -16.18
C ILE A 275 3.90 2.41 -16.84
N TYR A 276 4.93 2.17 -16.05
CA TYR A 276 6.29 1.94 -16.50
C TYR A 276 6.70 0.49 -16.21
N HIS A 277 7.42 -0.10 -17.15
CA HIS A 277 7.95 -1.46 -17.06
C HIS A 277 9.47 -1.47 -17.19
N VAL A 278 10.10 -2.28 -16.36
CA VAL A 278 11.53 -2.55 -16.32
C VAL A 278 11.79 -3.93 -16.91
N ALA A 279 11.89 -4.00 -18.24
CA ALA A 279 12.21 -5.26 -18.92
C ALA A 279 13.69 -5.65 -18.79
N ASP A 280 14.59 -4.67 -18.79
CA ASP A 280 16.04 -4.86 -18.82
C ASP A 280 16.72 -3.77 -17.98
N LYS A 281 17.45 -4.18 -16.93
CA LYS A 281 18.14 -3.26 -16.01
C LYS A 281 19.25 -2.45 -16.70
N SER A 282 19.70 -2.86 -17.88
CA SER A 282 20.66 -2.08 -18.68
C SER A 282 20.01 -0.94 -19.47
N LYS A 283 18.68 -0.85 -19.46
CA LYS A 283 17.90 0.16 -20.19
C LYS A 283 17.02 0.97 -19.22
N PRO A 284 16.69 2.21 -19.58
CA PRO A 284 15.74 2.99 -18.79
C PRO A 284 14.36 2.32 -18.80
N PRO A 285 13.59 2.43 -17.71
CA PRO A 285 12.20 1.99 -17.67
C PRO A 285 11.38 2.58 -18.83
N GLN A 286 10.48 1.79 -19.40
CA GLN A 286 9.67 2.20 -20.55
C GLN A 286 8.21 2.35 -20.14
N CYS A 287 7.57 3.43 -20.56
CA CYS A 287 6.13 3.59 -20.41
C CYS A 287 5.40 2.57 -21.30
N THR A 288 4.53 1.75 -20.71
CA THR A 288 3.76 0.70 -21.40
C THR A 288 2.27 1.02 -21.56
N ALA A 289 1.73 1.91 -20.73
CA ALA A 289 0.36 2.40 -20.87
C ALA A 289 0.17 3.79 -20.26
N LYS A 290 -0.80 4.53 -20.80
CA LYS A 290 -1.23 5.84 -20.27
C LYS A 290 -2.75 5.93 -20.23
N PHE A 291 -3.29 6.45 -19.14
CA PHE A 291 -4.73 6.61 -18.97
C PHE A 291 -5.07 7.91 -18.24
N PHE A 292 -6.21 8.50 -18.60
CA PHE A 292 -6.72 9.71 -17.98
C PHE A 292 -7.53 9.38 -16.73
N LEU A 293 -7.32 10.17 -15.68
CA LEU A 293 -8.28 10.38 -14.60
C LEU A 293 -9.55 11.06 -15.12
N PRO A 294 -10.64 11.10 -14.35
CA PRO A 294 -11.91 11.64 -14.85
C PRO A 294 -11.79 13.09 -15.29
N SER A 295 -12.49 13.44 -16.37
CA SER A 295 -12.47 14.79 -16.92
C SER A 295 -13.10 15.78 -15.94
N LEU A 296 -12.44 16.93 -15.78
CA LEU A 296 -12.88 18.01 -14.89
C LEU A 296 -13.72 19.06 -15.65
N MET A 297 -14.53 19.82 -14.92
CA MET A 297 -15.23 20.98 -15.45
C MET A 297 -14.24 22.09 -15.87
N ASN A 298 -14.71 23.03 -16.70
CA ASN A 298 -13.91 24.21 -17.06
C ASN A 298 -13.54 25.01 -15.80
N HIS A 299 -12.32 25.57 -15.77
CA HIS A 299 -11.77 26.34 -14.64
C HIS A 299 -11.37 25.53 -13.41
N VAL A 300 -11.23 24.21 -13.59
CA VAL A 300 -10.80 23.28 -12.55
C VAL A 300 -9.60 22.51 -13.04
N SER A 301 -8.65 22.24 -12.15
CA SER A 301 -7.48 21.45 -12.44
C SER A 301 -7.16 20.50 -11.29
N TYR A 302 -6.59 19.35 -11.65
CA TYR A 302 -5.82 18.56 -10.71
C TYR A 302 -4.63 19.38 -10.22
N THR A 303 -4.38 19.36 -8.91
CA THR A 303 -3.19 20.00 -8.33
C THR A 303 -2.23 18.98 -7.77
N GLU A 304 -2.76 17.94 -7.12
CA GLU A 304 -1.97 16.86 -6.52
C GLU A 304 -2.65 15.53 -6.84
N ALA A 305 -1.82 14.51 -7.05
CA ALA A 305 -2.28 13.15 -7.29
C ALA A 305 -1.21 12.19 -6.78
N PHE A 306 -1.54 11.33 -5.83
CA PHE A 306 -0.61 10.36 -5.25
C PHE A 306 -1.30 9.01 -5.08
N ALA A 307 -0.52 7.94 -5.12
CA ALA A 307 -1.01 6.60 -4.90
C ALA A 307 -0.66 6.19 -3.46
N GLY A 308 -1.67 5.75 -2.71
CA GLY A 308 -1.53 5.44 -1.28
C GLY A 308 -0.40 4.45 -1.04
N GLU A 309 0.55 4.85 -0.21
CA GLU A 309 1.73 4.07 0.17
C GLU A 309 1.33 2.98 1.17
N ASN A 310 1.05 1.79 0.64
CA ASN A 310 1.31 0.53 1.35
C ASN A 310 1.62 -0.58 0.35
N ILE A 311 2.17 -0.18 -0.80
CA ILE A 311 2.57 -1.07 -1.86
C ILE A 311 4.08 -1.24 -1.74
N ILE A 312 4.50 -2.23 -0.97
CA ILE A 312 5.75 -2.88 -1.34
C ILE A 312 5.39 -4.30 -1.81
N PRO A 313 4.99 -4.45 -3.09
CA PRO A 313 4.96 -5.77 -3.69
C PRO A 313 6.40 -6.28 -3.68
N GLY A 314 6.66 -7.34 -2.91
CA GLY A 314 7.96 -8.01 -2.92
C GLY A 314 9.04 -7.46 -1.97
N SER A 315 8.69 -6.71 -0.89
CA SER A 315 9.67 -6.44 0.20
C SER A 315 10.01 -7.65 1.05
N MET A 316 9.29 -8.76 0.89
CA MET A 316 9.54 -10.00 1.64
C MET A 316 9.96 -11.17 0.73
N PRO A 317 11.15 -11.15 0.11
CA PRO A 317 11.97 -12.35 -0.04
C PRO A 317 12.12 -13.07 1.32
N PRO A 318 12.64 -14.31 1.38
CA PRO A 318 12.67 -15.11 2.62
C PRO A 318 13.74 -14.58 3.60
N TYR A 319 13.62 -13.32 4.02
CA TYR A 319 14.44 -12.74 5.06
C TYR A 319 14.05 -13.40 6.37
N SER A 320 15.04 -14.00 7.02
CA SER A 320 14.87 -14.68 8.29
C SER A 320 14.32 -13.68 9.30
N ARG A 321 13.20 -14.05 9.95
CA ARG A 321 12.56 -13.24 10.99
C ARG A 321 13.61 -12.80 12.02
N LYS A 322 13.89 -11.50 12.10
CA LYS A 322 14.77 -10.94 13.14
C LYS A 322 13.95 -10.67 14.42
N SER A 323 14.60 -10.66 15.58
CA SER A 323 13.98 -10.65 16.92
C SER A 323 13.04 -9.46 17.18
N TYR A 324 13.20 -8.38 16.44
CA TYR A 324 12.41 -7.15 16.55
C TYR A 324 11.19 -7.09 15.63
N GLN A 325 10.97 -8.10 14.77
CA GLN A 325 9.77 -8.14 13.93
C GLN A 325 8.56 -8.69 14.70
N PRO A 326 7.35 -8.14 14.47
CA PRO A 326 6.12 -8.66 15.07
C PRO A 326 5.90 -10.14 14.73
N SER A 327 5.29 -10.88 15.66
CA SER A 327 4.95 -12.30 15.52
C SER A 327 3.73 -12.54 14.62
N CYS A 328 3.64 -11.88 13.46
CA CYS A 328 2.57 -12.17 12.52
C CYS A 328 2.88 -13.47 11.77
N SER A 329 1.86 -14.32 11.58
CA SER A 329 2.03 -15.64 10.93
C SER A 329 1.69 -15.58 9.44
N PHE A 330 1.02 -14.53 8.98
CA PHE A 330 0.54 -14.36 7.61
C PHE A 330 0.58 -12.88 7.20
N HIS A 331 0.55 -12.59 5.91
CA HIS A 331 0.50 -11.22 5.37
C HIS A 331 -0.35 -11.18 4.10
N PRO A 332 -0.80 -10.00 3.63
CA PRO A 332 -1.60 -9.89 2.42
C PRO A 332 -0.90 -10.53 1.23
N SER A 333 -1.69 -11.22 0.43
CA SER A 333 -1.23 -11.82 -0.82
C SER A 333 -0.68 -10.76 -1.75
N THR A 334 0.44 -11.07 -2.40
CA THR A 334 0.98 -10.27 -3.49
C THR A 334 0.32 -10.62 -4.82
N ASN A 335 -0.70 -11.49 -4.89
CA ASN A 335 -1.38 -11.82 -6.16
C ASN A 335 -2.28 -10.69 -6.65
N ASP A 336 -2.96 -10.00 -5.75
CA ASP A 336 -3.76 -8.81 -6.03
C ASP A 336 -3.82 -7.94 -4.78
N GLN A 337 -3.94 -6.62 -4.98
CA GLN A 337 -3.89 -5.64 -3.90
C GLN A 337 -4.81 -4.47 -4.24
N LEU A 338 -5.32 -3.81 -3.21
CA LEU A 338 -6.05 -2.56 -3.38
C LEU A 338 -5.04 -1.42 -3.56
N ILE A 339 -5.27 -0.58 -4.56
CA ILE A 339 -4.51 0.65 -4.80
C ILE A 339 -5.47 1.81 -4.58
N ALA A 340 -5.06 2.78 -3.78
CA ALA A 340 -5.75 4.04 -3.62
C ALA A 340 -5.03 5.10 -4.46
N ILE A 341 -5.76 5.84 -5.28
CA ILE A 341 -5.27 7.03 -5.99
C ILE A 341 -6.00 8.21 -5.38
N HIS A 342 -5.27 9.06 -4.67
CA HIS A 342 -5.76 10.28 -4.08
C HIS A 342 -5.53 11.43 -5.02
N VAL A 343 -6.52 12.31 -5.14
CA VAL A 343 -6.41 13.49 -5.99
C VAL A 343 -6.97 14.71 -5.29
N SER A 344 -6.24 15.81 -5.38
CA SER A 344 -6.68 17.15 -5.03
C SER A 344 -7.09 17.88 -6.30
N VAL A 345 -8.28 18.45 -6.27
CA VAL A 345 -8.87 19.20 -7.36
C VAL A 345 -9.15 20.60 -6.86
N THR A 346 -8.65 21.62 -7.57
CA THR A 346 -8.88 23.03 -7.23
C THR A 346 -9.54 23.76 -8.37
N GLY A 347 -10.40 24.71 -8.02
CA GLY A 347 -11.06 25.56 -9.00
C GLY A 347 -11.97 26.58 -8.33
N THR A 348 -12.41 27.56 -9.09
CA THR A 348 -13.40 28.55 -8.64
C THR A 348 -14.80 28.00 -8.94
N MET A 349 -15.38 27.29 -7.98
CA MET A 349 -16.69 26.65 -8.11
C MET A 349 -17.84 27.65 -7.92
N ASP A 350 -17.77 28.53 -6.91
CA ASP A 350 -18.76 29.57 -6.63
C ASP A 350 -18.11 30.73 -5.83
N THR A 351 -18.39 31.99 -6.21
CA THR A 351 -18.05 33.24 -5.48
C THR A 351 -16.66 33.36 -4.83
N ASN A 352 -15.63 33.75 -5.58
CA ASN A 352 -14.34 34.30 -5.08
C ASN A 352 -13.52 33.45 -4.07
N THR A 353 -13.95 32.26 -3.65
CA THR A 353 -13.16 31.35 -2.80
C THR A 353 -12.49 30.27 -3.63
N PHE A 354 -11.20 30.04 -3.38
CA PHE A 354 -10.46 28.91 -3.93
C PHE A 354 -10.82 27.68 -3.10
N ASP A 355 -11.68 26.82 -3.65
CA ASP A 355 -12.07 25.59 -2.98
C ASP A 355 -11.17 24.44 -3.44
N ILE A 356 -10.63 23.69 -2.46
CA ILE A 356 -9.90 22.45 -2.68
C ILE A 356 -10.85 21.29 -2.37
N HIS A 357 -10.97 20.36 -3.30
CA HIS A 357 -11.75 19.14 -3.14
C HIS A 357 -10.86 17.92 -3.30
N ARG A 358 -10.95 16.99 -2.35
CA ARG A 358 -10.12 15.78 -2.33
C ARG A 358 -10.97 14.54 -2.58
N TYR A 359 -10.43 13.62 -3.37
CA TYR A 359 -11.08 12.39 -3.75
C TYR A 359 -10.10 11.22 -3.66
N SER A 360 -10.61 10.07 -3.23
CA SER A 360 -9.85 8.82 -3.16
C SER A 360 -10.50 7.80 -4.08
N PHE A 361 -9.76 7.31 -5.07
CA PHE A 361 -10.17 6.28 -6.02
C PHE A 361 -9.52 4.95 -5.65
N PHE A 362 -10.32 3.94 -5.39
CA PHE A 362 -9.85 2.59 -5.08
C PHE A 362 -9.98 1.71 -6.32
N ILE A 363 -8.90 1.02 -6.67
CA ILE A 363 -8.81 0.12 -7.82
C ILE A 363 -8.01 -1.13 -7.43
N LEU A 364 -8.39 -2.28 -7.98
CA LEU A 364 -7.59 -3.50 -7.82
C LEU A 364 -6.38 -3.48 -8.75
N ARG A 365 -5.24 -3.93 -8.25
CA ARG A 365 -4.01 -4.01 -9.03
C ARG A 365 -4.15 -4.89 -10.26
N SER A 366 -4.86 -6.01 -10.15
CA SER A 366 -5.21 -6.87 -11.28
C SER A 366 -5.92 -6.09 -12.40
N ALA A 367 -6.86 -5.21 -12.06
CA ALA A 367 -7.54 -4.36 -13.02
C ALA A 367 -6.56 -3.40 -13.72
N ILE A 368 -5.64 -2.76 -13.00
CA ILE A 368 -4.61 -1.91 -13.61
C ILE A 368 -3.76 -2.68 -14.64
N LEU A 369 -3.35 -3.91 -14.31
CA LEU A 369 -2.58 -4.75 -15.23
C LEU A 369 -3.40 -5.19 -16.46
N GLU A 370 -4.71 -5.39 -16.30
CA GLU A 370 -5.63 -5.61 -17.42
C GLU A 370 -5.73 -4.37 -18.33
N LEU A 371 -5.69 -3.16 -17.76
CA LEU A 371 -5.72 -1.91 -18.52
C LEU A 371 -4.45 -1.72 -19.37
N GLU A 372 -3.28 -2.13 -18.88
CA GLU A 372 -2.06 -2.15 -19.67
C GLU A 372 -2.23 -3.03 -20.92
N SER A 373 -2.79 -4.23 -20.73
CA SER A 373 -3.10 -5.15 -21.83
C SER A 373 -4.13 -4.57 -22.80
N LEU A 374 -5.14 -3.86 -22.29
CA LEU A 374 -6.13 -3.16 -23.10
C LEU A 374 -5.52 -2.02 -23.91
N PHE A 375 -4.62 -1.23 -23.31
CA PHE A 375 -3.90 -0.15 -23.99
C PHE A 375 -3.09 -0.72 -25.15
N ALA A 376 -2.29 -1.76 -24.91
CA ALA A 376 -1.46 -2.39 -25.93
C ALA A 376 -2.28 -2.90 -27.14
N ARG A 377 -3.47 -3.48 -26.89
CA ARG A 377 -4.39 -3.92 -27.96
C ARG A 377 -5.01 -2.76 -28.74
N THR A 378 -5.25 -1.63 -28.08
CA THR A 378 -5.97 -0.49 -28.66
C THR A 378 -5.04 0.45 -29.42
N TYR A 379 -3.86 0.75 -28.85
CA TYR A 379 -2.95 1.78 -29.34
C TYR A 379 -1.52 1.28 -29.62
N GLY A 380 -1.18 0.06 -29.22
CA GLY A 380 0.19 -0.45 -29.33
C GLY A 380 1.12 0.14 -28.27
N GLN A 381 2.31 0.56 -28.67
CA GLN A 381 3.31 1.13 -27.76
C GLN A 381 3.03 2.62 -27.48
N PRO A 382 3.09 3.08 -26.21
CA PRO A 382 2.92 4.49 -25.90
C PRO A 382 3.97 5.36 -26.58
N THR A 383 3.55 6.54 -27.03
CA THR A 383 4.45 7.61 -27.46
C THR A 383 4.29 8.82 -26.51
N LEU A 384 5.27 9.72 -26.48
CA LEU A 384 5.28 10.87 -25.55
C LEU A 384 3.97 11.69 -25.64
N ASN A 385 3.52 11.96 -26.86
CA ASN A 385 2.28 12.68 -27.19
C ASN A 385 1.19 11.75 -27.76
N GLY A 386 1.28 10.47 -27.43
CA GLY A 386 0.35 9.45 -27.93
C GLY A 386 -1.03 9.52 -27.29
N PRO A 387 -1.96 8.69 -27.77
CA PRO A 387 -3.28 8.56 -27.17
C PRO A 387 -3.18 8.02 -25.74
N LYS A 388 -4.17 8.38 -24.92
CA LYS A 388 -4.37 7.89 -23.55
C LYS A 388 -5.75 7.21 -23.48
N LEU A 389 -5.91 6.16 -22.70
CA LEU A 389 -7.24 5.58 -22.45
C LEU A 389 -8.10 6.58 -21.68
N LEU A 390 -9.31 6.84 -22.19
CA LEU A 390 -10.26 7.77 -21.58
C LEU A 390 -10.89 7.16 -20.33
N TRP A 391 -11.14 7.97 -19.30
CA TRP A 391 -11.78 7.53 -18.06
C TRP A 391 -13.08 6.75 -18.31
N SER A 392 -14.00 7.28 -19.11
CA SER A 392 -15.23 6.60 -19.54
C SER A 392 -15.05 5.18 -20.11
N THR A 393 -13.85 4.81 -20.59
CA THR A 393 -13.56 3.47 -21.10
C THR A 393 -13.19 2.47 -19.99
N TRP A 394 -12.62 2.93 -18.88
CA TRP A 394 -12.05 2.06 -17.85
C TRP A 394 -12.48 2.40 -16.42
N GLY A 395 -12.50 3.67 -16.04
CA GLY A 395 -12.65 4.13 -14.66
C GLY A 395 -13.94 3.65 -13.98
N PRO A 396 -15.13 3.89 -14.55
CA PRO A 396 -16.39 3.54 -13.90
C PRO A 396 -16.58 2.06 -13.59
N GLN A 397 -15.92 1.17 -14.34
CA GLN A 397 -16.04 -0.30 -14.21
C GLN A 397 -15.01 -0.91 -13.27
N HIS A 398 -13.93 -0.19 -12.98
CA HIS A 398 -12.79 -0.72 -12.22
C HIS A 398 -12.52 0.04 -10.93
N THR A 399 -13.21 1.15 -10.69
CA THR A 399 -12.96 2.01 -9.53
C THR A 399 -14.20 2.19 -8.64
N THR A 400 -13.93 2.41 -7.36
CA THR A 400 -14.89 2.98 -6.40
C THR A 400 -14.25 4.20 -5.77
N TRP A 401 -14.98 5.31 -5.64
CA TRP A 401 -14.42 6.57 -5.17
C TRP A 401 -15.16 7.12 -3.95
N PHE A 402 -14.47 7.97 -3.19
CA PHE A 402 -15.03 8.68 -2.05
C PHE A 402 -14.54 10.12 -2.03
N ARG A 403 -15.41 11.05 -1.62
CA ARG A 403 -15.01 12.43 -1.32
C ARG A 403 -14.44 12.48 0.09
N VAL A 404 -13.23 13.01 0.23
CA VAL A 404 -12.57 13.22 1.52
C VAL A 404 -13.04 14.56 2.08
N GLN A 405 -13.58 14.56 3.30
CA GLN A 405 -14.27 15.72 3.88
C GLN A 405 -13.33 16.69 4.62
N ARG A 406 -12.09 16.32 4.93
CA ARG A 406 -11.10 17.18 5.62
C ARG A 406 -9.72 17.16 4.94
N ASN A 407 -8.84 18.05 5.40
CA ASN A 407 -7.39 17.96 5.18
C ASN A 407 -6.85 16.74 5.95
N GLU A 408 -7.34 15.54 5.62
CA GLU A 408 -6.73 14.31 6.11
C GLU A 408 -5.43 14.17 5.33
N ASP A 409 -4.30 14.23 6.03
CA ASP A 409 -3.00 14.22 5.39
C ASP A 409 -2.71 12.80 4.87
N TRP A 410 -2.94 12.69 3.56
CA TRP A 410 -2.08 12.09 2.52
C TRP A 410 -1.74 10.60 2.56
N GLN A 411 -2.02 9.87 3.62
CA GLN A 411 -1.85 8.41 3.63
C GLN A 411 -3.15 7.77 4.07
N SER A 412 -3.95 7.30 3.11
CA SER A 412 -5.02 6.38 3.48
C SER A 412 -4.42 5.25 4.29
N SER A 413 -5.01 4.99 5.46
CA SER A 413 -4.85 3.72 6.16
C SER A 413 -5.33 2.62 5.24
N LEU A 414 -4.49 2.15 4.33
CA LEU A 414 -4.78 1.07 3.41
C LEU A 414 -3.83 -0.06 3.73
N TYR A 415 -4.32 -1.26 4.00
CA TYR A 415 -3.46 -2.43 4.12
C TYR A 415 -4.17 -3.66 3.56
N GLY A 416 -3.54 -4.31 2.59
CA GLY A 416 -4.15 -5.39 1.81
C GLY A 416 -5.37 -4.90 1.03
N PHE A 417 -6.57 -5.31 1.47
CA PHE A 417 -7.86 -4.92 0.88
C PHE A 417 -8.68 -4.03 1.80
N ARG A 418 -8.12 -3.62 2.94
CA ARG A 418 -8.83 -2.83 3.95
C ARG A 418 -8.40 -1.39 3.91
N VAL A 419 -9.37 -0.52 4.16
CA VAL A 419 -9.18 0.91 4.32
C VAL A 419 -9.82 1.35 5.62
N VAL A 420 -9.13 2.19 6.40
CA VAL A 420 -9.68 2.84 7.59
C VAL A 420 -9.76 4.34 7.34
N GLU A 421 -10.87 4.96 7.77
CA GLU A 421 -11.00 6.41 7.80
C GLU A 421 -11.71 6.85 9.09
N PRO A 422 -11.36 8.01 9.65
CA PRO A 422 -12.18 8.65 10.67
C PRO A 422 -13.41 9.30 10.02
N ILE A 423 -14.57 9.18 10.67
CA ILE A 423 -15.82 9.78 10.20
C ILE A 423 -16.44 10.65 11.29
N SER A 424 -16.84 11.85 10.90
CA SER A 424 -17.60 12.75 11.77
C SER A 424 -19.10 12.37 11.73
N ASP A 425 -19.76 12.49 12.88
CA ASP A 425 -21.22 12.44 12.90
C ASP A 425 -21.74 13.73 12.25
N PRO A 426 -22.63 13.67 11.24
CA PRO A 426 -23.20 14.86 10.61
C PRO A 426 -23.93 15.80 11.58
N PHE A 427 -24.25 15.34 12.80
CA PHE A 427 -24.94 16.13 13.83
C PHE A 427 -24.03 16.64 14.96
N GLU A 428 -22.76 16.25 15.02
CA GLU A 428 -21.82 16.72 16.06
C GLU A 428 -20.87 17.81 15.52
N VAL A 429 -20.90 18.96 16.16
CA VAL A 429 -20.07 20.14 15.82
C VAL A 429 -18.69 20.08 16.51
N SER A 430 -18.50 19.19 17.49
CA SER A 430 -17.25 19.10 18.24
C SER A 430 -16.13 18.44 17.41
N ARG A 431 -14.93 18.99 17.54
CA ARG A 431 -13.72 18.53 16.83
C ARG A 431 -13.13 17.22 17.41
N GLU A 432 -13.56 16.79 18.58
CA GLU A 432 -12.73 15.97 19.50
C GLU A 432 -13.05 14.47 19.49
N SER A 433 -14.07 14.02 18.77
CA SER A 433 -14.50 12.62 18.84
C SER A 433 -15.14 12.15 17.55
N ARG A 434 -14.51 11.18 16.90
CA ARG A 434 -14.94 10.61 15.62
C ARG A 434 -15.12 9.11 15.73
N ARG A 435 -15.97 8.54 14.89
CA ARG A 435 -16.03 7.08 14.72
C ARG A 435 -15.01 6.66 13.68
N LEU A 436 -14.57 5.42 13.74
CA LEU A 436 -13.71 4.83 12.73
C LEU A 436 -14.55 3.98 11.79
N ARG A 437 -14.33 4.12 10.49
CA ARG A 437 -14.97 3.32 9.46
C ARG A 437 -13.91 2.43 8.80
N ILE A 438 -14.18 1.13 8.74
CA ILE A 438 -13.38 0.16 8.00
C ILE A 438 -14.15 -0.25 6.75
N ARG A 439 -13.51 -0.15 5.58
CA ARG A 439 -13.99 -0.72 4.32
C ARG A 439 -13.10 -1.88 3.91
N ASP A 440 -13.68 -3.06 3.76
CA ASP A 440 -12.98 -4.26 3.30
C ASP A 440 -13.44 -4.60 1.87
N PHE A 441 -12.52 -4.41 0.91
CA PHE A 441 -12.70 -4.66 -0.52
C PHE A 441 -12.37 -6.09 -0.92
N ASN A 442 -12.19 -7.03 0.02
CA ASN A 442 -11.93 -8.42 -0.32
C ASN A 442 -13.11 -9.00 -1.12
N PRO A 443 -12.90 -9.39 -2.40
CA PRO A 443 -13.98 -9.86 -3.27
C PRO A 443 -14.62 -11.16 -2.77
N HIS A 444 -13.91 -11.98 -2.00
CA HIS A 444 -14.45 -13.22 -1.44
C HIS A 444 -15.41 -12.96 -0.28
N ILE A 445 -15.17 -11.92 0.53
CA ILE A 445 -16.08 -11.50 1.59
C ILE A 445 -17.37 -10.95 0.98
N ALA A 446 -17.25 -10.07 -0.02
CA ALA A 446 -18.41 -9.50 -0.71
C ALA A 446 -19.30 -10.59 -1.34
N ARG A 447 -18.70 -11.53 -2.10
CA ARG A 447 -19.45 -12.62 -2.77
C ARG A 447 -20.14 -13.59 -1.81
N ASN A 448 -19.58 -13.80 -0.62
CA ASN A 448 -20.12 -14.76 0.35
C ASN A 448 -20.88 -14.10 1.50
N TYR A 449 -21.16 -12.80 1.41
CA TYR A 449 -21.80 -12.03 2.48
C TYR A 449 -23.17 -12.58 2.89
N HIS A 450 -23.97 -13.04 1.92
CA HIS A 450 -25.31 -13.59 2.18
C HIS A 450 -25.31 -15.07 2.60
N ALA A 451 -24.21 -15.79 2.38
CA ALA A 451 -24.10 -17.21 2.67
C ALA A 451 -23.61 -17.50 4.10
N GLN A 452 -23.12 -16.48 4.82
CA GLN A 452 -22.55 -16.63 6.15
C GLN A 452 -23.57 -16.36 7.26
N ASP A 453 -23.40 -17.09 8.36
CA ASP A 453 -24.26 -16.97 9.52
C ASP A 453 -24.02 -15.60 10.19
N LYS A 454 -25.05 -14.75 10.18
CA LYS A 454 -24.95 -13.33 10.56
C LYS A 454 -25.03 -13.09 12.07
N LEU A 455 -25.19 -14.15 12.86
CA LEU A 455 -25.56 -14.07 14.27
C LEU A 455 -24.66 -13.17 15.14
N ASP A 456 -23.39 -12.96 14.75
CA ASP A 456 -22.44 -12.09 15.45
C ASP A 456 -21.70 -11.08 14.53
N TRP A 457 -22.24 -10.77 13.36
CA TRP A 457 -21.54 -9.96 12.35
C TRP A 457 -21.89 -8.48 12.46
N ARG A 458 -20.87 -7.61 12.39
CA ARG A 458 -21.04 -6.15 12.30
C ARG A 458 -20.77 -5.67 10.88
N GLY A 459 -21.54 -4.65 10.48
CA GLY A 459 -21.37 -3.95 9.22
C GLY A 459 -22.48 -4.20 8.19
N ARG A 460 -22.33 -3.57 7.03
CA ARG A 460 -23.20 -3.72 5.85
C ARG A 460 -22.36 -4.00 4.61
N LEU A 461 -22.92 -4.76 3.68
CA LEU A 461 -22.37 -4.86 2.33
C LEU A 461 -22.85 -3.65 1.53
N VAL A 462 -21.91 -2.97 0.88
CA VAL A 462 -22.19 -1.99 -0.17
C VAL A 462 -21.90 -2.67 -1.50
N GLU A 463 -22.93 -2.89 -2.29
CA GLU A 463 -22.79 -3.49 -3.61
C GLU A 463 -22.16 -2.48 -4.58
N GLY A 464 -21.39 -3.01 -5.53
CA GLY A 464 -20.83 -2.21 -6.60
C GLY A 464 -21.92 -1.89 -7.63
N GLU A 465 -22.14 -0.61 -7.91
CA GLU A 465 -23.12 -0.16 -8.89
C GLU A 465 -22.48 0.81 -9.90
N LEU A 466 -22.76 0.58 -11.18
CA LEU A 466 -22.44 1.53 -12.24
C LEU A 466 -23.42 2.69 -12.16
N THR A 467 -23.01 3.75 -11.47
CA THR A 467 -23.79 4.98 -11.41
C THR A 467 -23.49 5.85 -12.63
N SER A 468 -24.54 6.40 -13.24
CA SER A 468 -24.42 7.45 -14.26
C SER A 468 -24.42 8.85 -13.65
N THR A 469 -24.38 8.95 -12.32
CA THR A 469 -24.40 10.22 -11.60
C THR A 469 -23.08 10.93 -11.77
N ILE A 470 -23.13 12.12 -12.37
CA ILE A 470 -22.00 13.03 -12.46
C ILE A 470 -21.94 13.81 -11.15
N SER A 471 -20.78 13.76 -10.49
CA SER A 471 -20.53 14.49 -9.24
C SER A 471 -19.63 15.68 -9.53
N CYS A 472 -20.02 16.88 -9.08
CA CYS A 472 -19.14 18.04 -9.17
C CYS A 472 -17.80 17.77 -8.45
N PRO A 473 -16.63 18.16 -9.01
CA PRO A 473 -16.40 18.98 -10.22
C PRO A 473 -16.09 18.19 -11.51
N PHE A 474 -16.51 16.93 -11.60
CA PHE A 474 -16.24 16.09 -12.77
C PHE A 474 -17.31 16.27 -13.86
N THR A 475 -16.94 16.01 -15.12
CA THR A 475 -17.85 16.08 -16.29
C THR A 475 -18.36 14.71 -16.75
N GLU A 476 -17.84 13.64 -16.16
CA GLU A 476 -18.22 12.27 -16.45
C GLU A 476 -18.48 11.48 -15.16
N PRO A 477 -19.27 10.39 -15.21
CA PRO A 477 -19.53 9.57 -14.04
C PRO A 477 -18.25 8.91 -13.52
N LEU A 478 -18.11 8.87 -12.21
CA LEU A 478 -16.96 8.25 -11.57
C LEU A 478 -17.14 6.73 -11.35
N GLY A 479 -18.39 6.24 -11.36
CA GLY A 479 -18.72 4.85 -11.07
C GLY A 479 -18.59 4.49 -9.59
N SER A 480 -18.88 3.23 -9.25
CA SER A 480 -18.72 2.66 -7.90
C SER A 480 -18.68 1.14 -8.00
N ALA A 481 -17.78 0.59 -8.82
CA ALA A 481 -17.86 -0.80 -9.27
C ALA A 481 -17.37 -1.84 -8.25
N LEU A 482 -16.45 -1.48 -7.35
CA LEU A 482 -15.91 -2.40 -6.36
C LEU A 482 -16.88 -2.53 -5.18
N PRO A 483 -17.47 -3.72 -4.94
CA PRO A 483 -18.23 -3.96 -3.73
C PRO A 483 -17.28 -4.01 -2.53
N TYR A 484 -17.75 -3.54 -1.39
CA TYR A 484 -16.99 -3.59 -0.15
C TYR A 484 -17.92 -3.80 1.02
N ARG A 485 -17.36 -4.32 2.10
CA ARG A 485 -18.04 -4.37 3.37
C ARG A 485 -17.62 -3.18 4.21
N GLU A 486 -18.59 -2.52 4.82
CA GLU A 486 -18.38 -1.36 5.67
C GLU A 486 -18.73 -1.68 7.12
N ILE A 487 -17.83 -1.34 8.04
CA ILE A 487 -18.00 -1.45 9.49
C ILE A 487 -17.72 -0.06 10.07
N VAL A 488 -18.54 0.37 11.03
CA VAL A 488 -18.33 1.62 11.78
C VAL A 488 -18.19 1.27 13.25
N SER A 489 -17.19 1.84 13.92
CA SER A 489 -16.97 1.65 15.35
C SER A 489 -18.16 2.18 16.17
N GLU A 490 -18.47 1.49 17.27
CA GLU A 490 -19.43 2.01 18.26
C GLU A 490 -18.79 3.08 19.15
N GLY A 491 -17.52 2.86 19.49
CA GLY A 491 -16.71 3.81 20.26
C GLY A 491 -16.33 5.04 19.44
N LEU A 492 -16.18 6.15 20.16
CA LEU A 492 -15.61 7.39 19.66
C LEU A 492 -14.12 7.43 19.99
N PHE A 493 -13.35 8.05 19.09
CA PHE A 493 -11.92 8.19 19.17
C PHE A 493 -11.55 9.65 18.93
N ASP A 494 -10.62 10.16 19.72
CA ASP A 494 -10.01 11.47 19.53
C ASP A 494 -8.90 11.33 18.49
N VAL A 495 -9.25 11.59 17.23
CA VAL A 495 -8.43 11.27 16.07
C VAL A 495 -8.71 12.23 14.92
N ASP A 496 -7.65 12.68 14.27
CA ASP A 496 -7.72 13.48 13.06
C ASP A 496 -7.42 12.65 11.82
N ASP A 497 -6.37 11.83 11.90
CA ASP A 497 -5.89 10.97 10.83
C ASP A 497 -5.62 9.55 11.32
N THR A 498 -5.54 8.60 10.39
CA THR A 498 -5.24 7.20 10.72
C THR A 498 -4.16 6.64 9.83
N LEU A 499 -3.30 5.78 10.39
CA LEU A 499 -2.46 4.84 9.64
C LEU A 499 -2.83 3.40 10.01
N MET A 500 -2.57 2.42 9.15
CA MET A 500 -2.87 1.02 9.47
C MET A 500 -1.87 0.03 8.87
N ASP A 501 -1.78 -1.12 9.50
CA ASP A 501 -1.12 -2.31 8.94
C ASP A 501 -1.95 -3.58 9.19
N GLU A 502 -1.30 -4.74 9.09
CA GLU A 502 -1.90 -6.06 9.32
C GLU A 502 -2.67 -6.21 10.62
N SER A 503 -2.21 -5.59 11.70
CA SER A 503 -2.70 -5.87 13.06
C SER A 503 -2.98 -4.62 13.86
N ARG A 504 -2.67 -3.44 13.31
CA ARG A 504 -2.73 -2.19 14.04
C ARG A 504 -3.46 -1.10 13.25
N ILE A 505 -4.14 -0.24 14.00
CA ILE A 505 -4.58 1.08 13.53
C ILE A 505 -3.91 2.11 14.44
N LEU A 506 -3.16 3.02 13.85
CA LEU A 506 -2.60 4.20 14.52
C LEU A 506 -3.61 5.33 14.37
N LEU A 507 -3.91 5.99 15.47
CA LEU A 507 -4.79 7.15 15.56
C LEU A 507 -3.90 8.36 15.81
N LEU A 508 -3.83 9.25 14.82
CA LEU A 508 -3.00 10.44 14.85
C LEU A 508 -3.90 11.60 15.25
N LYS A 509 -3.52 12.30 16.32
CA LYS A 509 -4.17 13.51 16.78
C LYS A 509 -3.26 14.69 16.54
N LYS A 510 -3.79 15.73 15.91
CA LYS A 510 -3.06 16.96 15.59
C LYS A 510 -3.60 18.14 16.38
N ASP A 511 -2.82 19.20 16.45
CA ASP A 511 -3.24 20.46 17.03
C ASP A 511 -3.81 21.43 15.98
N GLU A 512 -4.10 22.67 16.40
CA GLU A 512 -4.63 23.70 15.49
C GLU A 512 -3.62 24.15 14.41
N PHE A 513 -2.35 23.81 14.56
CA PHE A 513 -1.25 24.09 13.63
C PHE A 513 -0.87 22.85 12.79
N GLU A 514 -1.68 21.78 12.83
CA GLU A 514 -1.43 20.49 12.17
C GLU A 514 -0.18 19.75 12.71
N GLU A 515 0.31 20.12 13.90
CA GLU A 515 1.41 19.42 14.55
C GLU A 515 0.89 18.19 15.31
N LEU A 516 1.60 17.06 15.17
CA LEU A 516 1.22 15.79 15.79
C LEU A 516 1.35 15.87 17.31
N GLN A 517 0.25 15.73 18.04
CA GLN A 517 0.22 15.79 19.52
C GLN A 517 0.21 14.43 20.18
N GLN A 518 -0.42 13.44 19.56
CA GLN A 518 -0.60 12.13 20.16
C GLN A 518 -0.77 11.06 19.09
N ILE A 519 -0.21 9.88 19.36
CA ILE A 519 -0.43 8.67 18.57
C ILE A 519 -0.93 7.56 19.50
N ASP A 520 -2.15 7.12 19.29
CA ASP A 520 -2.69 5.92 19.92
C ASP A 520 -2.64 4.75 18.95
N VAL A 521 -2.33 3.55 19.43
CA VAL A 521 -2.26 2.33 18.63
C VAL A 521 -3.31 1.34 19.13
N LEU A 522 -4.26 0.99 18.26
CA LEU A 522 -5.23 -0.09 18.46
C LEU A 522 -4.65 -1.39 17.88
N VAL A 523 -4.60 -2.46 18.67
CA VAL A 523 -4.04 -3.77 18.26
C VAL A 523 -5.16 -4.81 18.16
N PHE A 524 -5.31 -5.45 16.99
CA PHE A 524 -6.38 -6.39 16.65
C PHE A 524 -6.01 -7.88 16.86
#